data_AF-A0A4Y2N2A0-F1
#
_entry.id   AF-A0A4Y2N2A0-F1
#
_cell.length_a   1.000
_cell.length_b   1.000
_cell.length_c   1.000
_cell.angle_alpha   90.00
_cell.angle_beta   90.00
_cell.angle_gamma   90.00
#
_symmetry.space_group_name_H-M   'P 1'
#
loop_
_entity.id
_entity.type
_entity.pdbx_description
1 polymer ?
#
loop_
_entity_poly.entity_id
_entity_poly.type
_entity_poly.pdbx_seq_one_letter_code
_entity_poly.pdbx_strand_id
1 'polypeptide(L)'
;MRDIRSPMARIDCLIHNKCINENSSEGFRRITRFNYIKKYIIYSSTINIAPCRWEGLCTSTPRIEEYGQRKICSDIKDEYLFILKRVAVWCGFTASFIVGPFFFEEIGPAGPVTYTVKGVYYESLLCNHVIAVLQQRACVGSTIFMQDGAPHKHAFRKRLLSMHFGSDMIISRHFSTNWPPRSPDFNPCDFWLWNYLKHGVFSGLIANLTELKTRIVQHIHNLSTDTLRSVVEDAISRFELVARNVGQHIEHFLRNYRDS
;
A
#
# COMPACT_ATOMS: atom_id res chain seq x y z
N MET A 1 -3.02 -12.33 22.46
CA MET A 1 -2.01 -11.67 21.60
C MET A 1 -1.60 -12.70 20.54
N ARG A 2 -1.72 -12.42 19.24
CA ARG A 2 -1.32 -13.41 18.21
C ARG A 2 0.18 -13.32 18.02
N ASP A 3 0.85 -14.46 17.98
CA ASP A 3 2.30 -14.55 17.85
C ASP A 3 2.77 -14.08 16.45
N ILE A 4 3.41 -12.92 16.38
CA ILE A 4 3.98 -12.35 15.13
C ILE A 4 5.34 -13.01 14.78
N ARG A 5 5.95 -13.76 15.72
CA ARG A 5 7.28 -14.38 15.55
C ARG A 5 7.34 -15.34 14.37
N SER A 6 6.33 -16.19 14.23
CA SER A 6 6.32 -17.20 13.16
C SER A 6 6.18 -16.60 11.75
N PRO A 7 5.23 -15.67 11.50
CA PRO A 7 5.17 -14.90 10.25
C PRO A 7 6.49 -14.17 9.91
N MET A 8 7.05 -13.46 10.90
CA MET A 8 8.28 -12.68 10.69
C MET A 8 9.49 -13.55 10.42
N ALA A 9 9.66 -14.65 11.15
CA ALA A 9 10.72 -15.62 10.89
C ALA A 9 10.62 -16.22 9.48
N ARG A 10 9.40 -16.39 8.93
CA ARG A 10 9.20 -16.86 7.55
C ARG A 10 9.53 -15.80 6.51
N ILE A 11 9.16 -14.55 6.75
CA ILE A 11 9.54 -13.41 5.89
C ILE A 11 11.07 -13.27 5.89
N ASP A 12 11.69 -13.31 7.07
CA ASP A 12 13.13 -13.26 7.24
C ASP A 12 13.83 -14.45 6.57
N CYS A 13 13.30 -15.66 6.72
CA CYS A 13 13.83 -16.88 6.11
C CYS A 13 13.69 -16.87 4.58
N LEU A 14 12.55 -16.41 4.04
CA LEU A 14 12.35 -16.25 2.60
C LEU A 14 13.40 -15.29 2.02
N ILE A 15 13.53 -14.14 2.66
CA ILE A 15 14.50 -13.11 2.30
C ILE A 15 15.93 -13.68 2.43
N HIS A 16 16.24 -14.37 3.52
CA HIS A 16 17.59 -14.90 3.81
C HIS A 16 18.00 -16.05 2.87
N ASN A 17 17.15 -17.05 2.66
CA ASN A 17 17.45 -18.21 1.80
C ASN A 17 17.70 -17.80 0.35
N LYS A 18 17.01 -16.77 -0.14
CA LYS A 18 17.28 -16.23 -1.48
C LYS A 18 18.62 -15.51 -1.59
N CYS A 19 19.15 -15.00 -0.49
CA CYS A 19 20.46 -14.34 -0.43
C CYS A 19 21.62 -15.35 -0.25
N ILE A 20 21.36 -16.52 0.33
CA ILE A 20 22.37 -17.56 0.57
C ILE A 20 22.85 -18.23 -0.73
N ASN A 21 22.06 -18.21 -1.81
CA ASN A 21 22.46 -18.78 -3.11
C ASN A 21 23.65 -18.04 -3.76
N GLU A 22 24.17 -16.97 -3.16
CA GLU A 22 25.42 -16.30 -3.52
C GLU A 22 26.47 -16.54 -2.41
N ASN A 23 27.38 -17.49 -2.64
CA ASN A 23 28.47 -17.92 -1.74
C ASN A 23 29.24 -16.75 -1.10
N SER A 24 28.92 -16.39 0.15
CA SER A 24 29.57 -15.24 0.79
C SER A 24 29.46 -15.21 2.34
N SER A 25 30.37 -14.44 2.96
CA SER A 25 30.55 -14.28 4.42
C SER A 25 29.42 -13.50 5.11
N GLU A 26 29.27 -13.60 6.44
CA GLU A 26 28.17 -13.01 7.23
C GLU A 26 27.88 -11.51 6.93
N GLY A 27 28.93 -10.68 6.82
CA GLY A 27 28.80 -9.25 6.48
C GLY A 27 28.35 -9.02 5.03
N PHE A 28 28.83 -9.85 4.11
CA PHE A 28 28.41 -9.83 2.71
C PHE A 28 26.97 -10.36 2.57
N ARG A 29 26.57 -11.38 3.33
CA ARG A 29 25.17 -11.88 3.40
C ARG A 29 24.21 -10.78 3.83
N ARG A 30 24.58 -9.92 4.77
CA ARG A 30 23.75 -8.79 5.20
C ARG A 30 23.60 -7.75 4.07
N ILE A 31 24.68 -7.40 3.39
CA ILE A 31 24.68 -6.48 2.23
C ILE A 31 23.87 -7.07 1.06
N THR A 32 24.08 -8.33 0.71
CA THR A 32 23.32 -9.07 -0.31
C THR A 32 21.84 -9.12 0.07
N ARG A 33 21.51 -9.31 1.35
CA ARG A 33 20.14 -9.27 1.87
C ARG A 33 19.46 -7.91 1.70
N PHE A 34 20.14 -6.83 2.04
CA PHE A 34 19.64 -5.48 1.80
C PHE A 34 19.43 -5.20 0.29
N ASN A 35 20.38 -5.59 -0.54
CA ASN A 35 20.30 -5.39 -1.99
C ASN A 35 19.19 -6.23 -2.63
N TYR A 36 18.97 -7.45 -2.15
CA TYR A 36 17.91 -8.33 -2.63
C TYR A 36 16.51 -7.78 -2.29
N ILE A 37 16.29 -7.36 -1.04
CA ILE A 37 15.00 -6.78 -0.64
C ILE A 37 14.70 -5.50 -1.43
N LYS A 38 15.69 -4.62 -1.58
CA LYS A 38 15.56 -3.37 -2.36
C LYS A 38 15.18 -3.65 -3.81
N LYS A 39 15.73 -4.71 -4.40
CA LYS A 39 15.59 -4.98 -5.83
C LYS A 39 14.34 -5.77 -6.20
N TYR A 40 13.88 -6.67 -5.33
CA TYR A 40 12.93 -7.71 -5.74
C TYR A 40 11.56 -7.63 -5.06
N ILE A 41 11.35 -6.86 -3.99
CA ILE A 41 10.03 -6.78 -3.35
C ILE A 41 9.19 -5.65 -3.97
N ILE A 42 7.96 -5.97 -4.37
CA ILE A 42 6.90 -4.97 -4.56
C ILE A 42 6.02 -4.91 -3.33
N TYR A 43 6.01 -3.76 -2.68
CA TYR A 43 5.13 -3.43 -1.56
C TYR A 43 3.83 -2.88 -2.11
N SER A 44 2.68 -3.43 -1.73
CA SER A 44 1.39 -2.97 -2.24
C SER A 44 0.30 -2.90 -1.17
N SER A 45 -0.66 -1.99 -1.37
CA SER A 45 -1.82 -1.82 -0.50
C SER A 45 -3.00 -1.26 -1.29
N THR A 46 -4.19 -1.35 -0.70
CA THR A 46 -5.41 -0.70 -1.21
C THR A 46 -6.06 0.11 -0.11
N ILE A 47 -6.37 1.37 -0.39
CA ILE A 47 -7.04 2.25 0.57
C ILE A 47 -8.26 2.93 -0.05
N ASN A 48 -9.25 3.23 0.79
CA ASN A 48 -10.36 4.10 0.42
C ASN A 48 -10.04 5.53 0.86
N ILE A 49 -9.91 6.44 -0.10
CA ILE A 49 -9.62 7.85 0.13
C ILE A 49 -10.92 8.64 0.01
N ALA A 50 -11.32 9.33 1.06
CA ALA A 50 -12.47 10.24 1.06
C ALA A 50 -12.01 11.66 1.40
N PRO A 51 -12.60 12.71 0.79
CA PRO A 51 -12.27 14.09 1.10
C PRO A 51 -12.44 14.46 2.59
N CYS A 52 -13.40 13.85 3.27
CA CYS A 52 -13.80 14.23 4.63
C CYS A 52 -13.29 13.32 5.75
N ARG A 53 -12.76 12.13 5.42
CA ARG A 53 -12.57 11.04 6.40
C ARG A 53 -11.13 10.59 6.50
N TRP A 54 -10.25 11.53 6.84
CA TRP A 54 -8.93 11.27 7.37
C TRP A 54 -8.80 12.03 8.69
N GLU A 55 -9.29 11.44 9.77
CA GLU A 55 -9.40 12.07 11.10
C GLU A 55 -8.19 12.98 11.44
N GLY A 56 -8.50 14.22 11.85
CA GLY A 56 -7.58 15.06 12.63
C GLY A 56 -7.33 16.50 12.20
N LEU A 57 -7.64 16.97 10.98
CA LEU A 57 -7.22 18.32 10.54
C LEU A 57 -8.26 19.17 9.79
N CYS A 58 -9.51 18.72 9.63
CA CYS A 58 -10.56 19.65 9.17
C CYS A 58 -11.04 20.51 10.35
N THR A 59 -10.33 21.59 10.66
CA THR A 59 -10.78 22.63 11.61
C THR A 59 -11.88 23.52 11.03
N SER A 60 -12.34 23.24 9.81
CA SER A 60 -13.40 23.99 9.12
C SER A 60 -14.49 23.07 8.57
N THR A 61 -14.94 22.08 9.34
CA THR A 61 -16.28 21.53 9.14
C THR A 61 -17.29 22.51 9.76
N PRO A 62 -18.21 23.11 8.98
CA PRO A 62 -19.36 23.78 9.57
C PRO A 62 -20.10 22.77 10.46
N ARG A 63 -20.36 23.12 11.71
CA ARG A 63 -21.16 22.27 12.60
C ARG A 63 -22.54 22.10 11.96
N ILE A 64 -22.98 20.85 11.86
CA ILE A 64 -24.30 20.44 11.34
C ILE A 64 -25.45 21.18 12.04
N GLU A 65 -25.23 21.71 13.25
CA GLU A 65 -26.24 22.41 14.05
C GLU A 65 -26.53 23.86 13.61
N GLU A 66 -25.68 24.50 12.80
CA GLU A 66 -25.86 25.93 12.44
C GLU A 66 -26.83 26.18 11.27
N TYR A 67 -27.13 25.16 10.45
CA TYR A 67 -28.01 25.30 9.29
C TYR A 67 -29.40 24.72 9.59
N GLY A 68 -30.14 25.40 10.48
CA GLY A 68 -31.54 25.13 10.73
C GLY A 68 -32.35 25.10 9.43
N GLN A 69 -33.11 24.02 9.24
CA GLN A 69 -34.20 23.76 8.28
C GLN A 69 -34.56 24.90 7.30
N ARG A 70 -33.67 25.23 6.36
CA ARG A 70 -34.02 26.00 5.16
C ARG A 70 -33.59 25.21 3.93
N LYS A 71 -34.50 25.13 2.96
CA LYS A 71 -34.37 24.49 1.64
C LYS A 71 -32.92 24.31 1.21
N ILE A 72 -32.44 23.06 1.23
CA ILE A 72 -31.13 22.68 0.72
C ILE A 72 -31.15 22.92 -0.79
N CYS A 73 -30.45 23.95 -1.26
CA CYS A 73 -30.23 24.21 -2.69
C CYS A 73 -29.57 22.99 -3.35
N SER A 74 -29.81 22.77 -4.65
CA SER A 74 -29.17 21.69 -5.43
C SER A 74 -27.66 21.66 -5.26
N ASP A 75 -27.05 22.84 -5.23
CA ASP A 75 -25.60 23.03 -5.16
C ASP A 75 -25.03 22.54 -3.81
N ILE A 76 -25.80 22.72 -2.73
CA ILE A 76 -25.46 22.20 -1.40
C ILE A 76 -25.59 20.67 -1.38
N LYS A 77 -26.56 20.08 -2.09
CA LYS A 77 -26.64 18.61 -2.17
C LYS A 77 -25.46 18.00 -2.89
N ASP A 78 -24.99 18.61 -3.97
CA ASP A 78 -23.85 18.08 -4.74
C ASP A 78 -22.52 18.22 -4.00
N GLU A 79 -22.32 19.33 -3.27
CA GLU A 79 -21.18 19.54 -2.38
C GLU A 79 -21.16 18.55 -1.21
N TYR A 80 -22.30 18.31 -0.55
CA TYR A 80 -22.43 17.31 0.51
C TYR A 80 -22.32 15.86 -0.02
N LEU A 81 -22.85 15.59 -1.22
CA LEU A 81 -22.71 14.30 -1.87
C LEU A 81 -21.26 14.01 -2.24
N PHE A 82 -20.49 15.03 -2.64
CA PHE A 82 -19.05 14.90 -2.89
C PHE A 82 -18.28 14.55 -1.61
N ILE A 83 -18.58 15.22 -0.49
CA ILE A 83 -17.98 14.94 0.83
C ILE A 83 -18.16 13.45 1.23
N LEU A 84 -19.27 12.81 0.83
CA LEU A 84 -19.55 11.41 1.13
C LEU A 84 -18.94 10.39 0.16
N LYS A 85 -18.39 10.83 -0.99
CA LYS A 85 -17.77 9.93 -1.97
C LYS A 85 -16.36 9.53 -1.55
N ARG A 86 -16.03 8.25 -1.78
CA ARG A 86 -14.70 7.67 -1.53
C ARG A 86 -14.17 7.02 -2.80
N VAL A 87 -12.88 7.16 -3.05
CA VAL A 87 -12.19 6.49 -4.14
C VAL A 87 -11.35 5.36 -3.55
N ALA A 88 -11.59 4.13 -3.98
CA ALA A 88 -10.67 3.04 -3.70
C ALA A 88 -9.48 3.12 -4.65
N VAL A 89 -8.26 3.06 -4.10
CA VAL A 89 -7.01 3.19 -4.84
C VAL A 89 -6.10 2.03 -4.48
N TRP A 90 -5.59 1.32 -5.49
CA TRP A 90 -4.47 0.40 -5.34
C TRP A 90 -3.19 1.11 -5.75
N CYS A 91 -2.13 0.91 -5.00
CA CYS A 91 -0.78 1.30 -5.41
C CYS A 91 0.22 0.29 -4.85
N GLY A 92 1.31 0.09 -5.59
CA GLY A 92 2.45 -0.63 -5.08
C GLY A 92 3.75 -0.12 -5.69
N PHE A 93 4.87 -0.34 -5.03
CA PHE A 93 6.16 0.13 -5.50
C PHE A 93 7.31 -0.78 -5.05
N THR A 94 8.39 -0.70 -5.80
CA THR A 94 9.71 -1.23 -5.46
C THR A 94 10.62 -0.08 -5.04
N ALA A 95 11.87 -0.34 -4.66
CA ALA A 95 12.85 0.73 -4.42
C ALA A 95 13.19 1.53 -5.69
N SER A 96 12.75 1.09 -6.87
CA SER A 96 13.17 1.67 -8.16
C SER A 96 12.03 2.30 -8.96
N PHE A 97 10.78 1.86 -8.75
CA PHE A 97 9.63 2.35 -9.50
C PHE A 97 8.32 2.10 -8.78
N ILE A 98 7.30 2.86 -9.17
CA ILE A 98 5.92 2.73 -8.71
C ILE A 98 5.06 2.03 -9.77
N VAL A 99 4.06 1.30 -9.31
CA VAL A 99 3.01 0.64 -10.08
C VAL A 99 1.67 1.19 -9.57
N GLY A 100 0.90 1.80 -10.46
CA GLY A 100 -0.28 2.59 -10.11
C GLY A 100 0.03 4.09 -9.97
N PRO A 101 -0.91 4.89 -9.44
CA PRO A 101 -2.15 4.46 -8.78
C PRO A 101 -3.16 3.86 -9.76
N PHE A 102 -3.91 2.86 -9.31
CA PHE A 102 -5.06 2.31 -10.03
C PHE A 102 -6.32 2.54 -9.22
N PHE A 103 -7.30 3.20 -9.85
CA PHE A 103 -8.58 3.52 -9.22
C PHE A 103 -9.60 2.42 -9.50
N PHE A 104 -10.36 2.01 -8.49
CA PHE A 104 -11.47 1.07 -8.69
C PHE A 104 -12.74 1.85 -9.05
N GLU A 105 -13.08 1.84 -10.34
CA GLU A 105 -14.23 2.53 -10.90
C GLU A 105 -14.88 1.75 -12.05
N GLU A 106 -16.16 2.02 -12.29
CA GLU A 106 -16.89 1.57 -13.48
C GLU A 106 -17.38 2.81 -14.23
N ILE A 107 -17.28 2.80 -15.55
CA ILE A 107 -17.81 3.89 -16.39
C ILE A 107 -19.32 3.66 -16.49
N GLY A 108 -20.09 4.40 -15.68
CA GLY A 108 -21.53 4.45 -15.79
C GLY A 108 -21.97 5.36 -16.94
N PRO A 109 -23.25 5.32 -17.33
CA PRO A 109 -23.81 6.20 -18.36
C PRO A 109 -23.69 7.70 -18.03
N ALA A 110 -23.44 8.05 -16.76
CA ALA A 110 -23.23 9.43 -16.29
C ALA A 110 -21.75 9.73 -15.90
N GLY A 111 -20.81 8.85 -16.28
CA GLY A 111 -19.39 8.97 -15.93
C GLY A 111 -18.93 7.99 -14.85
N PRO A 112 -17.68 8.13 -14.34
CA PRO A 112 -17.08 7.13 -13.46
C PRO A 112 -17.73 7.07 -12.08
N VAL A 113 -18.13 5.86 -11.65
CA VAL A 113 -18.72 5.57 -10.34
C VAL A 113 -17.77 4.70 -9.52
N THR A 114 -17.46 5.14 -8.31
CA THR A 114 -16.64 4.40 -7.33
C THR A 114 -17.47 3.33 -6.62
N TYR A 115 -16.99 2.09 -6.53
CA TYR A 115 -17.66 1.01 -5.81
C TYR A 115 -16.76 0.35 -4.75
N THR A 116 -17.38 -0.39 -3.83
CA THR A 116 -16.69 -1.26 -2.87
C THR A 116 -15.94 -2.35 -3.62
N VAL A 117 -14.61 -2.41 -3.52
CA VAL A 117 -13.74 -3.40 -4.20
C VAL A 117 -14.30 -4.82 -4.06
N LYS A 118 -14.98 -5.32 -5.09
CA LYS A 118 -15.37 -6.74 -5.20
C LYS A 118 -14.17 -7.55 -5.68
N GLY A 119 -14.12 -8.83 -5.32
CA GLY A 119 -13.01 -9.72 -5.67
C GLY A 119 -12.66 -9.74 -7.16
N VAL A 120 -13.67 -9.76 -8.03
CA VAL A 120 -13.51 -9.80 -9.50
C VAL A 120 -12.81 -8.58 -10.09
N TYR A 121 -13.03 -7.39 -9.53
CA TYR A 121 -12.37 -6.18 -10.02
C TYR A 121 -10.92 -6.11 -9.55
N TYR A 122 -10.66 -6.61 -8.34
CA TYR A 122 -9.29 -6.79 -7.87
C TYR A 122 -8.51 -7.79 -8.72
N GLU A 123 -9.16 -8.90 -9.12
CA GLU A 123 -8.60 -9.89 -10.04
C GLU A 123 -8.27 -9.27 -11.41
N SER A 124 -9.21 -8.52 -11.98
CA SER A 124 -9.00 -7.80 -13.24
C SER A 124 -7.82 -6.81 -13.15
N LEU A 125 -7.74 -6.04 -12.07
CA LEU A 125 -6.64 -5.10 -11.83
C LEU A 125 -5.29 -5.81 -11.73
N LEU A 126 -5.22 -6.94 -11.03
CA LEU A 126 -3.99 -7.72 -10.94
C LEU A 126 -3.55 -8.23 -12.32
N CYS A 127 -4.45 -8.89 -13.07
CA CYS A 127 -4.14 -9.45 -14.39
C CYS A 127 -3.76 -8.37 -15.40
N ASN A 128 -4.66 -7.41 -15.58
CA ASN A 128 -4.64 -6.51 -16.73
C ASN A 128 -3.71 -5.31 -16.52
N HIS A 129 -3.36 -4.99 -15.28
CA HIS A 129 -2.57 -3.80 -14.97
C HIS A 129 -1.30 -4.16 -14.19
N VAL A 130 -1.42 -4.74 -12.99
CA VAL A 130 -0.24 -4.97 -12.13
C VAL A 130 0.75 -5.96 -12.76
N ILE A 131 0.26 -7.15 -13.12
CA ILE A 131 1.10 -8.19 -13.74
C ILE A 131 1.61 -7.72 -15.10
N ALA A 132 0.76 -7.08 -15.90
CA ALA A 132 1.15 -6.53 -17.20
C ALA A 132 2.33 -5.53 -17.09
N VAL A 133 2.26 -4.58 -16.14
CA VAL A 133 3.36 -3.61 -15.91
C VAL A 133 4.65 -4.31 -15.50
N LEU A 134 4.55 -5.31 -14.63
CA LEU A 134 5.73 -6.06 -14.18
C LEU A 134 6.31 -6.94 -15.30
N GLN A 135 5.47 -7.46 -16.20
CA GLN A 135 5.90 -8.23 -17.38
C GLN A 135 6.63 -7.32 -18.38
N GLN A 136 6.07 -6.13 -18.66
CA GLN A 136 6.71 -5.13 -19.51
C GLN A 136 8.10 -4.71 -18.99
N ARG A 137 8.25 -4.68 -17.65
CA ARG A 137 9.54 -4.42 -16.99
C ARG A 137 10.43 -5.65 -16.84
N ALA A 138 10.04 -6.80 -17.40
CA ALA A 138 10.76 -8.08 -17.34
C ALA A 138 11.13 -8.52 -15.92
N CYS A 139 10.26 -8.27 -14.93
CA CYS A 139 10.58 -8.51 -13.51
C CYS A 139 9.59 -9.42 -12.77
N VAL A 140 8.48 -9.86 -13.37
CA VAL A 140 7.49 -10.73 -12.68
C VAL A 140 8.12 -11.96 -12.05
N GLY A 141 8.94 -12.71 -12.80
CA GLY A 141 9.51 -13.97 -12.33
C GLY A 141 10.56 -13.83 -11.22
N SER A 142 11.06 -12.62 -10.97
CA SER A 142 12.00 -12.32 -9.89
C SER A 142 11.39 -11.46 -8.78
N THR A 143 10.13 -11.02 -8.95
CA THR A 143 9.45 -10.15 -7.98
C THR A 143 8.84 -10.97 -6.85
N ILE A 144 9.14 -10.59 -5.61
CA ILE A 144 8.38 -10.98 -4.43
C ILE A 144 7.17 -10.06 -4.32
N PHE A 145 5.98 -10.62 -4.51
CA PHE A 145 4.73 -9.88 -4.40
C PHE A 145 4.29 -9.79 -2.94
N MET A 146 4.35 -8.59 -2.36
CA MET A 146 3.87 -8.33 -1.01
C MET A 146 2.53 -7.60 -1.04
N GLN A 147 1.54 -8.15 -0.35
CA GLN A 147 0.24 -7.53 -0.15
C GLN A 147 -0.23 -7.70 1.30
N ASP A 148 -0.67 -6.60 1.89
CA ASP A 148 -1.22 -6.54 3.23
C ASP A 148 -2.50 -7.37 3.38
N GLY A 149 -3.06 -7.38 4.60
CA GLY A 149 -4.17 -8.23 4.99
C GLY A 149 -5.52 -7.90 4.34
N ALA A 150 -5.61 -7.90 3.01
CA ALA A 150 -6.87 -7.97 2.28
C ALA A 150 -7.52 -9.35 2.49
N PRO A 151 -8.86 -9.48 2.47
CA PRO A 151 -9.50 -10.79 2.63
C PRO A 151 -9.26 -11.62 1.36
N HIS A 152 -8.36 -12.62 1.41
CA HIS A 152 -8.09 -13.56 0.29
C HIS A 152 -9.07 -14.73 0.27
N LYS A 153 -10.37 -14.45 0.31
CA LYS A 153 -11.42 -15.48 0.29
C LYS A 153 -11.64 -16.11 -1.10
N HIS A 154 -10.88 -15.73 -2.13
CA HIS A 154 -11.08 -16.20 -3.50
C HIS A 154 -9.92 -17.07 -3.95
N ALA A 155 -10.19 -18.36 -4.16
CA ALA A 155 -9.20 -19.35 -4.63
C ALA A 155 -8.56 -18.96 -5.96
N PHE A 156 -9.31 -18.26 -6.82
CA PHE A 156 -8.82 -17.75 -8.09
C PHE A 156 -7.64 -16.78 -7.93
N ARG A 157 -7.75 -15.77 -7.07
CA ARG A 157 -6.62 -14.85 -6.77
C ARG A 157 -5.37 -15.57 -6.31
N LYS A 158 -5.52 -16.58 -5.45
CA LYS A 158 -4.37 -17.37 -5.01
C LYS A 158 -3.71 -18.07 -6.18
N ARG A 159 -4.49 -18.76 -7.01
CA ARG A 159 -4.01 -19.44 -8.21
C ARG A 159 -3.33 -18.47 -9.17
N LEU A 160 -3.94 -17.31 -9.42
CA LEU A 160 -3.40 -16.26 -10.29
C LEU A 160 -2.03 -15.78 -9.81
N LEU A 161 -1.93 -15.36 -8.55
CA LEU A 161 -0.66 -14.89 -7.99
C LEU A 161 0.39 -16.01 -7.99
N SER A 162 0.03 -17.22 -7.57
CA SER A 162 0.94 -18.38 -7.58
C SER A 162 1.43 -18.73 -8.99
N MET A 163 0.60 -18.56 -10.02
CA MET A 163 0.99 -18.85 -11.42
C MET A 163 2.02 -17.85 -11.95
N HIS A 164 1.90 -16.57 -11.58
CA HIS A 164 2.79 -15.53 -12.10
C HIS A 164 4.06 -15.34 -11.28
N PHE A 165 3.95 -15.32 -9.95
CA PHE A 165 5.08 -15.06 -9.05
C PHE A 165 5.73 -16.34 -8.52
N GLY A 166 4.97 -17.44 -8.44
CA GLY A 166 5.35 -18.62 -7.67
C GLY A 166 4.91 -18.51 -6.21
N SER A 167 4.42 -19.61 -5.62
CA SER A 167 3.84 -19.60 -4.27
C SER A 167 4.80 -19.13 -3.17
N ASP A 168 6.11 -19.36 -3.35
CA ASP A 168 7.13 -18.95 -2.37
C ASP A 168 7.55 -17.48 -2.51
N MET A 169 7.18 -16.82 -3.62
CA MET A 169 7.48 -15.42 -3.88
C MET A 169 6.32 -14.50 -3.49
N ILE A 170 5.39 -14.97 -2.65
CA ILE A 170 4.22 -14.20 -2.24
C ILE A 170 4.22 -14.04 -0.72
N ILE A 171 4.25 -12.79 -0.28
CA ILE A 171 4.10 -12.41 1.13
C ILE A 171 2.69 -11.84 1.29
N SER A 172 1.76 -12.66 1.78
CA SER A 172 0.38 -12.22 1.98
C SER A 172 -0.38 -13.16 2.91
N ARG A 173 -1.61 -12.79 3.31
CA ARG A 173 -2.40 -13.66 4.18
C ARG A 173 -2.80 -14.94 3.45
N HIS A 174 -2.67 -16.07 4.14
CA HIS A 174 -3.02 -17.41 3.64
C HIS A 174 -2.12 -17.95 2.50
N PHE A 175 -0.90 -17.44 2.37
CA PHE A 175 0.22 -18.06 1.64
C PHE A 175 1.22 -18.68 2.63
N SER A 176 2.23 -19.40 2.11
CA SER A 176 3.28 -20.04 2.93
C SER A 176 4.03 -19.01 3.79
N THR A 177 4.43 -17.91 3.16
CA THR A 177 4.97 -16.71 3.82
C THR A 177 3.82 -15.79 4.22
N ASN A 178 3.26 -16.05 5.39
CA ASN A 178 2.06 -15.38 5.88
C ASN A 178 2.40 -13.95 6.36
N TRP A 179 1.61 -12.95 5.95
CA TRP A 179 1.70 -11.60 6.52
C TRP A 179 1.09 -11.57 7.92
N PRO A 180 1.78 -11.01 8.93
CA PRO A 180 1.22 -10.92 10.28
C PRO A 180 -0.04 -10.03 10.30
N PRO A 181 -1.10 -10.43 11.01
CA PRO A 181 -2.32 -9.64 11.10
C PRO A 181 -2.08 -8.35 11.88
N ARG A 182 -2.67 -7.24 11.43
CA ARG A 182 -2.59 -5.91 12.08
C ARG A 182 -1.15 -5.37 12.19
N SER A 183 -0.36 -5.53 11.13
CA SER A 183 1.00 -5.02 11.06
C SER A 183 1.16 -3.99 9.92
N PRO A 184 0.43 -2.86 9.95
CA PRO A 184 0.59 -1.80 8.95
C PRO A 184 1.99 -1.18 8.99
N ASP A 185 2.67 -1.22 10.15
CA ASP A 185 4.02 -0.67 10.34
C ASP A 185 5.10 -1.32 9.48
N PHE A 186 4.78 -2.44 8.83
CA PHE A 186 5.70 -3.20 8.00
C PHE A 186 5.46 -3.01 6.50
N ASN A 187 4.35 -2.38 6.11
CA ASN A 187 4.07 -2.08 4.72
C ASN A 187 4.37 -0.61 4.41
N PRO A 188 5.38 -0.31 3.58
CA PRO A 188 5.68 1.04 3.08
C PRO A 188 4.47 1.80 2.55
N CYS A 189 3.53 1.12 1.91
CA CYS A 189 2.31 1.77 1.47
C CYS A 189 1.49 2.29 2.66
N ASP A 190 1.39 1.51 3.73
CA ASP A 190 0.53 1.80 4.89
C ASP A 190 1.16 2.80 5.86
N PHE A 191 2.44 2.63 6.21
CA PHE A 191 3.09 3.54 7.17
C PHE A 191 3.57 4.86 6.54
N TRP A 192 3.82 4.88 5.22
CA TRP A 192 4.40 6.05 4.55
C TRP A 192 3.56 6.57 3.38
N LEU A 193 3.29 5.79 2.33
CA LEU A 193 2.70 6.32 1.08
C LEU A 193 1.35 7.00 1.31
N TRP A 194 0.45 6.36 2.04
CA TRP A 194 -0.87 6.92 2.30
C TRP A 194 -0.80 8.18 3.18
N ASN A 195 0.18 8.27 4.09
CA ASN A 195 0.42 9.48 4.86
C ASN A 195 1.03 10.61 4.01
N TYR A 196 1.99 10.30 3.13
CA TYR A 196 2.56 11.25 2.17
C TYR A 196 1.46 11.85 1.28
N LEU A 197 0.60 10.99 0.72
CA LEU A 197 -0.54 11.44 -0.09
C LEU A 197 -1.55 12.23 0.75
N LYS A 198 -1.79 11.85 2.01
CA LYS A 198 -2.65 12.62 2.91
C LYS A 198 -2.16 14.08 3.06
N HIS A 199 -0.85 14.29 3.22
CA HIS A 199 -0.31 15.64 3.38
C HIS A 199 -0.26 16.41 2.06
N GLY A 200 0.13 15.76 0.95
CA GLY A 200 0.23 16.42 -0.35
C GLY A 200 -1.13 16.76 -0.97
N VAL A 201 -1.99 15.75 -1.12
CA VAL A 201 -3.26 15.84 -1.88
C VAL A 201 -4.23 16.82 -1.22
N PHE A 202 -4.24 16.86 0.12
CA PHE A 202 -5.14 17.68 0.93
C PHE A 202 -4.53 18.99 1.42
N SER A 203 -3.43 19.45 0.82
CA SER A 203 -2.82 20.77 1.11
C SER A 203 -3.68 21.97 0.70
N GLY A 204 -4.87 21.73 0.12
CA GLY A 204 -5.89 22.74 -0.18
C GLY A 204 -7.24 22.08 -0.45
N LEU A 205 -8.29 22.89 -0.61
CA LEU A 205 -9.64 22.42 -0.94
C LEU A 205 -9.64 21.60 -2.23
N ILE A 206 -10.43 20.53 -2.26
CA ILE A 206 -10.62 19.65 -3.43
C ILE A 206 -12.07 19.80 -3.86
N ALA A 207 -12.31 20.22 -5.10
CA ALA A 207 -13.64 20.55 -5.58
C ALA A 207 -14.47 19.32 -5.98
N ASN A 208 -13.82 18.26 -6.49
CA ASN A 208 -14.51 17.05 -6.94
C ASN A 208 -13.58 15.82 -7.00
N LEU A 209 -14.16 14.64 -7.31
CA LEU A 209 -13.42 13.38 -7.37
C LEU A 209 -12.37 13.35 -8.48
N THR A 210 -12.62 14.03 -9.59
CA THR A 210 -11.65 14.10 -10.70
C THR A 210 -10.41 14.84 -10.24
N GLU A 211 -10.57 15.99 -9.57
CA GLU A 211 -9.46 16.73 -8.98
C GLU A 211 -8.72 15.91 -7.93
N LEU A 212 -9.43 15.20 -7.04
CA LEU A 212 -8.81 14.29 -6.07
C LEU A 212 -7.88 13.27 -6.75
N LYS A 213 -8.38 12.60 -7.80
CA LYS A 213 -7.60 11.60 -8.56
C LYS A 213 -6.41 12.24 -9.26
N THR A 214 -6.61 13.39 -9.91
CA THR A 214 -5.53 14.13 -10.58
C THR A 214 -4.41 14.48 -9.60
N ARG A 215 -4.74 14.99 -8.41
CA ARG A 215 -3.75 15.29 -7.37
C ARG A 215 -3.03 14.03 -6.90
N ILE A 216 -3.74 12.92 -6.69
CA ILE A 216 -3.12 11.63 -6.32
C ILE A 216 -2.11 11.19 -7.39
N VAL A 217 -2.50 11.22 -8.67
CA VAL A 217 -1.63 10.85 -9.80
C VAL A 217 -0.41 11.76 -9.85
N GLN A 218 -0.59 13.08 -9.73
CA GLN A 218 0.50 14.06 -9.75
C GLN A 218 1.50 13.82 -8.61
N HIS A 219 1.01 13.64 -7.37
CA HIS A 219 1.90 13.39 -6.23
C HIS A 219 2.65 12.07 -6.34
N ILE A 220 2.03 11.02 -6.89
CA ILE A 220 2.69 9.74 -7.14
C ILE A 220 3.74 9.88 -8.26
N HIS A 221 3.41 10.57 -9.35
CA HIS A 221 4.35 10.80 -10.47
C HIS A 221 5.59 11.59 -10.05
N ASN A 222 5.44 12.49 -9.07
CA ASN A 222 6.53 13.30 -8.54
C ASN A 222 7.42 12.56 -7.53
N LEU A 223 7.11 11.30 -7.16
CA LEU A 223 7.98 10.52 -6.29
C LEU A 223 9.28 10.16 -6.99
N SER A 224 10.39 10.63 -6.43
CA SER A 224 11.72 10.29 -6.94
C SER A 224 12.11 8.87 -6.56
N THR A 225 12.94 8.25 -7.40
CA THR A 225 13.54 6.94 -7.11
C THR A 225 14.31 6.92 -5.78
N ASP A 226 14.98 8.02 -5.43
CA ASP A 226 15.71 8.12 -4.15
C ASP A 226 14.77 8.11 -2.94
N THR A 227 13.60 8.75 -3.06
CA THR A 227 12.56 8.68 -2.04
C THR A 227 12.06 7.24 -1.87
N LEU A 228 11.76 6.55 -2.98
CA LEU A 228 11.34 5.14 -2.93
C LEU A 228 12.40 4.25 -2.27
N ARG A 229 13.68 4.46 -2.61
CA ARG A 229 14.79 3.71 -2.01
C ARG A 229 14.89 3.93 -0.51
N SER A 230 14.81 5.19 -0.06
CA SER A 230 14.87 5.54 1.36
C SER A 230 13.71 4.92 2.15
N VAL A 231 12.50 4.92 1.61
CA VAL A 231 11.33 4.32 2.27
C VAL A 231 11.46 2.80 2.36
N VAL A 232 11.99 2.16 1.32
CA VAL A 232 12.27 0.71 1.37
C VAL A 232 13.37 0.39 2.38
N GLU A 233 14.37 1.25 2.53
CA GLU A 233 15.40 1.12 3.58
C GLU A 233 14.83 1.24 5.00
N ASP A 234 13.87 2.14 5.23
CA ASP A 234 13.13 2.24 6.51
C ASP A 234 12.37 0.92 6.78
N ALA A 235 11.68 0.37 5.77
CA ALA A 235 10.98 -0.90 5.93
C ALA A 235 11.90 -2.07 6.29
N ILE A 236 13.09 -2.15 5.68
CA ILE A 236 14.07 -3.18 6.04
C ILE A 236 14.56 -2.98 7.48
N SER A 237 14.82 -1.73 7.88
CA SER A 237 15.24 -1.40 9.24
C SER A 237 14.19 -1.81 10.27
N ARG A 238 12.90 -1.62 9.94
CA ARG A 238 11.76 -2.08 10.76
C ARG A 238 11.72 -3.61 10.85
N PHE A 239 11.91 -4.33 9.75
CA PHE A 239 11.98 -5.80 9.78
C PHE A 239 13.11 -6.29 10.69
N GLU A 240 14.31 -5.72 10.57
CA GLU A 240 15.43 -6.07 11.45
C GLU A 240 15.13 -5.78 12.93
N LEU A 241 14.48 -4.66 13.21
CA LEU A 241 14.15 -4.25 14.57
C LEU A 241 13.13 -5.19 15.22
N VAL A 242 12.12 -5.63 14.46
CA VAL A 242 11.14 -6.63 14.91
C VAL A 242 11.82 -7.97 15.16
N ALA A 243 12.73 -8.38 14.28
CA ALA A 243 13.49 -9.62 14.45
C ALA A 243 14.32 -9.58 15.74
N ARG A 244 15.02 -8.46 16.00
CA ARG A 244 15.77 -8.25 17.26
C ARG A 244 14.86 -8.19 18.48
N ASN A 245 13.68 -7.58 18.34
CA ASN A 245 12.69 -7.46 19.41
C ASN A 245 11.76 -8.68 19.52
N VAL A 246 12.17 -9.84 18.99
CA VAL A 246 11.46 -11.13 19.12
C VAL A 246 9.98 -11.02 18.73
N GLY A 247 9.68 -10.27 17.66
CA GLY A 247 8.33 -10.12 17.12
C GLY A 247 7.42 -9.16 17.89
N GLN A 248 7.92 -8.42 18.88
CA GLN A 248 7.13 -7.43 19.63
C GLN A 248 6.99 -6.10 18.88
N HIS A 249 6.07 -5.26 19.36
CA HIS A 249 5.85 -3.88 18.89
C HIS A 249 7.15 -3.07 18.88
N ILE A 250 7.35 -2.24 17.84
CA ILE A 250 8.58 -1.47 17.61
C ILE A 250 8.38 0.04 17.64
N GLU A 251 7.14 0.51 17.82
CA GLU A 251 6.73 1.91 17.74
C GLU A 251 7.51 2.80 18.73
N HIS A 252 7.87 2.25 19.89
CA HIS A 252 8.65 2.94 20.91
C HIS A 252 10.11 3.19 20.50
N PHE A 253 10.68 2.38 19.62
CA PHE A 253 12.01 2.59 19.06
C PHE A 253 11.99 3.57 17.88
N LEU A 254 10.90 3.60 17.11
CA LEU A 254 10.76 4.45 15.93
C LEU A 254 10.61 5.94 16.26
N ARG A 255 10.08 6.27 17.46
CA ARG A 255 9.97 7.66 17.92
C ARG A 255 11.35 8.29 18.18
N ASN A 256 12.25 7.55 18.83
CA ASN A 256 13.58 8.05 19.17
C ASN A 256 14.44 8.37 17.94
N TYR A 257 14.19 7.73 16.80
CA TYR A 257 14.93 7.92 15.54
C TYR A 257 14.52 9.17 14.75
N ARG A 258 13.36 9.77 15.05
CA ARG A 258 12.88 11.00 14.40
C ARG A 258 13.25 12.27 15.17
N ASP A 259 13.63 12.11 16.44
CA ASP A 259 13.99 13.19 17.37
C ASP A 259 15.51 13.26 17.65
N SER A 260 16.33 12.46 16.95
CA SER A 260 17.81 12.49 16.99
C SER A 260 18.41 12.74 15.61
#